data_AF-A0A067BJY7-F1
#
_entry.id   AF-A0A067BJY7-F1
#
_cell.length_a   1.000
_cell.length_b   1.000
_cell.length_c   1.000
_cell.angle_alpha   90.00
_cell.angle_beta   90.00
_cell.angle_gamma   90.00
#
_symmetry.space_group_name_H-M   'P 1'
#
loop_
_entity.id
_entity.type
_entity.pdbx_description
1 polymer ?
#
loop_
_entity_poly.entity_id
_entity_poly.type
_entity_poly.pdbx_seq_one_letter_code
_entity_poly.pdbx_strand_id
1 'polypeptide(L)'
;MATSSTSRYSKATEKRQPWRELDPMLQTLSSHQNTFTRGVSSRIQAFTELLIQSQRTYNESVRSVLQLCRHLVPLLEPNADKQALSNWLFKGQSQLPQAMAALNNVSAALAAARDQLPELEQALETLGRPLSNHLEAETAVWEATTLCCKGAAESIKAATAAVLAEKNEIRTIADAVKTAHFCLEWLRTDGSETDYDSWVCDAMNKLLAHCESYLRRFNSN
;
A
#
# COMPACT_ATOMS: atom_id res chain seq x y z
N MET A 1 -30.26 2.15 5.66
CA MET A 1 -29.50 0.92 5.32
C MET A 1 -28.22 1.34 4.62
N ALA A 2 -27.08 1.29 5.33
CA ALA A 2 -25.79 1.78 4.86
C ALA A 2 -24.76 0.62 4.85
N THR A 3 -24.80 -0.20 3.80
CA THR A 3 -23.85 -1.32 3.60
C THR A 3 -23.61 -1.52 2.10
N SER A 4 -22.73 -0.73 1.48
CA SER A 4 -22.25 -1.09 0.12
C SER A 4 -20.93 -0.45 -0.33
N SER A 5 -20.46 0.63 0.28
CA SER A 5 -19.26 1.36 -0.16
C SER A 5 -17.94 0.84 0.42
N THR A 6 -17.94 0.16 1.57
CA THR A 6 -16.76 -0.50 2.15
C THR A 6 -16.52 -1.89 1.57
N SER A 7 -17.59 -2.65 1.29
CA SER A 7 -17.53 -4.04 0.79
C SER A 7 -16.98 -4.15 -0.65
N ARG A 8 -17.34 -3.23 -1.54
CA ARG A 8 -16.80 -3.23 -2.92
C ARG A 8 -15.30 -2.93 -2.96
N TYR A 9 -14.78 -2.23 -1.97
CA TYR A 9 -13.39 -1.77 -1.96
C TYR A 9 -12.45 -2.76 -1.31
N SER A 10 -12.89 -3.57 -0.33
CA SER A 10 -12.09 -4.73 0.10
C SER A 10 -11.80 -5.62 -1.10
N LYS A 11 -12.84 -5.97 -1.88
CA LYS A 11 -12.73 -6.81 -3.08
C LYS A 11 -11.89 -6.18 -4.20
N ALA A 12 -11.98 -4.87 -4.43
CA ALA A 12 -11.18 -4.19 -5.46
C ALA A 12 -9.70 -4.06 -5.04
N THR A 13 -9.42 -3.78 -3.76
CA THR A 13 -8.04 -3.83 -3.25
C THR A 13 -7.48 -5.25 -3.19
N GLU A 14 -8.32 -6.29 -3.01
CA GLU A 14 -7.94 -7.71 -3.00
C GLU A 14 -7.52 -8.22 -4.40
N LYS A 15 -8.16 -7.76 -5.48
CA LYS A 15 -7.88 -8.26 -6.85
C LYS A 15 -6.55 -7.78 -7.46
N ARG A 16 -5.98 -6.67 -6.97
CA ARG A 16 -4.71 -6.09 -7.46
C ARG A 16 -3.57 -6.23 -6.44
N GLN A 17 -3.65 -7.19 -5.52
CA GLN A 17 -2.60 -7.30 -4.51
C GLN A 17 -1.36 -7.94 -5.13
N PRO A 18 -0.22 -7.23 -5.16
CA PRO A 18 1.08 -7.90 -5.31
C PRO A 18 1.34 -8.87 -4.13
N TRP A 19 0.48 -8.84 -3.12
CA TRP A 19 0.46 -9.67 -1.94
C TRP A 19 -0.36 -10.97 -2.09
N ARG A 20 -1.05 -11.18 -3.23
CA ARG A 20 -1.95 -12.34 -3.41
C ARG A 20 -1.22 -13.68 -3.36
N GLU A 21 0.02 -13.72 -3.88
CA GLU A 21 0.89 -14.90 -3.81
C GLU A 21 1.62 -14.99 -2.46
N LEU A 22 1.65 -13.88 -1.73
CA LEU A 22 2.30 -13.71 -0.44
C LEU A 22 1.41 -14.25 0.70
N ASP A 23 0.08 -14.12 0.60
CA ASP A 23 -0.87 -14.59 1.64
C ASP A 23 -0.83 -16.12 1.88
N PRO A 24 -0.90 -17.00 0.85
CA PRO A 24 -0.81 -18.45 1.07
C PRO A 24 0.55 -18.86 1.63
N MET A 25 1.60 -18.20 1.15
CA MET A 25 2.98 -18.42 1.60
C MET A 25 3.13 -18.07 3.08
N LEU A 26 2.63 -16.90 3.51
CA LEU A 26 2.65 -16.50 4.92
C LEU A 26 1.86 -17.49 5.79
N GLN A 27 0.73 -17.98 5.32
CA GLN A 27 -0.05 -19.01 6.04
C GLN A 27 0.75 -20.30 6.22
N THR A 28 1.42 -20.79 5.17
CA THR A 28 2.26 -21.99 5.24
C THR A 28 3.47 -21.80 6.16
N LEU A 29 4.13 -20.65 6.09
CA LEU A 29 5.27 -20.33 6.95
C LEU A 29 4.86 -20.25 8.43
N SER A 30 3.74 -19.58 8.73
CA SER A 30 3.22 -19.48 10.09
C SER A 30 2.68 -20.82 10.62
N SER A 31 2.07 -21.66 9.79
CA SER A 31 1.57 -22.97 10.22
C SER A 31 2.68 -23.95 10.55
N HIS A 32 3.82 -23.85 9.88
CA HIS A 32 4.95 -24.76 10.04
C HIS A 32 6.07 -24.20 10.92
N GLN A 33 5.96 -22.98 11.45
CA GLN A 33 7.07 -22.38 12.22
C GLN A 33 7.51 -23.24 13.42
N ASN A 34 6.59 -23.95 14.08
CA ASN A 34 6.87 -24.76 15.28
C ASN A 34 7.50 -26.13 14.97
N THR A 35 7.62 -26.52 13.70
CA THR A 35 8.26 -27.80 13.32
C THR A 35 9.77 -27.71 13.21
N PHE A 36 10.33 -26.49 13.25
CA PHE A 36 11.76 -26.26 13.11
C PHE A 36 12.45 -26.02 14.46
N THR A 37 13.79 -25.99 14.44
CA THR A 37 14.58 -25.57 15.60
C THR A 37 14.22 -24.14 16.00
N ARG A 38 14.33 -23.82 17.30
CA ARG A 38 13.96 -22.51 17.87
C ARG A 38 14.52 -21.31 17.08
N GLY A 39 15.76 -21.42 16.58
CA GLY A 39 16.41 -20.36 15.79
C GLY A 39 15.83 -20.18 14.38
N VAL A 40 15.38 -21.26 13.74
CA VAL A 40 14.68 -21.19 12.45
C VAL A 40 13.26 -20.68 12.65
N SER A 41 12.55 -21.19 13.65
CA SER A 41 11.19 -20.74 14.01
C SER A 41 11.13 -19.24 14.27
N SER A 42 12.07 -18.69 15.04
CA SER A 42 12.11 -17.26 15.34
C SER A 42 12.37 -16.41 14.10
N ARG A 43 13.17 -16.90 13.14
CA ARG A 43 13.45 -16.21 11.88
C ARG A 43 12.22 -16.23 10.96
N ILE A 44 11.55 -17.38 10.84
CA ILE A 44 10.28 -17.50 10.11
C ILE A 44 9.24 -16.54 10.70
N GLN A 45 9.12 -16.49 12.02
CA GLN A 45 8.18 -15.59 12.70
C GLN A 45 8.49 -14.11 12.40
N ALA A 46 9.74 -13.68 12.60
CA ALA A 46 10.13 -12.30 12.34
C ALA A 46 9.89 -11.89 10.87
N PHE A 47 10.22 -12.78 9.94
CA PHE A 47 10.02 -12.56 8.51
C PHE A 47 8.52 -12.46 8.14
N THR A 48 7.70 -13.36 8.66
CA THR A 48 6.25 -13.37 8.40
C THR A 48 5.56 -12.14 9.01
N GLU A 49 5.89 -11.78 10.25
CA GLU A 49 5.36 -10.58 10.92
C GLU A 49 5.70 -9.30 10.15
N LEU A 50 6.94 -9.17 9.66
CA LEU A 50 7.39 -8.03 8.88
C LEU A 50 6.56 -7.86 7.59
N LEU A 51 6.32 -8.95 6.87
CA LEU A 51 5.56 -8.94 5.63
C LEU A 51 4.07 -8.66 5.86
N ILE A 52 3.47 -9.27 6.88
CA ILE A 52 2.07 -9.00 7.27
C ILE A 52 1.89 -7.53 7.65
N GLN A 53 2.80 -6.98 8.45
CA GLN A 53 2.72 -5.58 8.85
C GLN A 53 2.91 -4.62 7.66
N SER A 54 3.80 -4.98 6.72
CA SER A 54 4.01 -4.23 5.48
C SER A 54 2.75 -4.19 4.62
N GLN A 55 2.10 -5.33 4.42
CA GLN A 55 0.85 -5.44 3.66
C GLN A 55 -0.27 -4.63 4.31
N ARG A 56 -0.44 -4.72 5.64
CA ARG A 56 -1.45 -3.93 6.38
C ARG A 56 -1.24 -2.44 6.19
N THR A 57 -0.01 -1.98 6.42
CA THR A 57 0.37 -0.57 6.30
C THR A 57 0.14 -0.05 4.87
N TYR A 58 0.49 -0.83 3.86
CA TYR A 58 0.21 -0.52 2.46
C TYR A 58 -1.30 -0.35 2.20
N ASN A 59 -2.11 -1.33 2.61
CA ASN A 59 -3.55 -1.33 2.39
C ASN A 59 -4.26 -0.16 3.09
N GLU A 60 -3.84 0.16 4.31
CA GLU A 60 -4.37 1.31 5.05
C GLU A 60 -4.01 2.64 4.37
N SER A 61 -2.77 2.78 3.90
CA SER A 61 -2.31 3.98 3.19
C SER A 61 -3.10 4.20 1.90
N VAL A 62 -3.23 3.16 1.07
CA VAL A 62 -4.00 3.20 -0.19
C VAL A 62 -5.47 3.51 0.09
N ARG A 63 -6.08 2.86 1.10
CA ARG A 63 -7.47 3.11 1.48
C ARG A 63 -7.70 4.58 1.89
N SER A 64 -6.79 5.14 2.67
CA SER A 64 -6.85 6.54 3.10
C SER A 64 -6.84 7.50 1.90
N VAL A 65 -5.93 7.30 0.95
CA VAL A 65 -5.86 8.14 -0.27
C VAL A 65 -7.09 7.95 -1.15
N LEU A 66 -7.58 6.73 -1.31
CA LEU A 66 -8.81 6.46 -2.07
C LEU A 66 -10.01 7.18 -1.46
N GLN A 67 -10.14 7.14 -0.13
CA GLN A 67 -11.18 7.89 0.56
C GLN A 67 -11.02 9.38 0.28
N LEU A 68 -9.82 9.94 0.44
CA LEU A 68 -9.56 11.35 0.18
C LEU A 68 -10.00 11.75 -1.25
N CYS A 69 -9.56 11.02 -2.29
CA CYS A 69 -9.92 11.27 -3.68
C CYS A 69 -11.44 11.22 -3.93
N ARG A 70 -12.16 10.30 -3.27
CA ARG A 70 -13.63 10.19 -3.44
C ARG A 70 -14.39 11.36 -2.84
N HIS A 71 -13.87 11.95 -1.77
CA HIS A 71 -14.49 13.14 -1.18
C HIS A 71 -14.28 14.38 -2.05
N LEU A 72 -13.26 14.41 -2.92
CA LEU A 72 -13.00 15.56 -3.80
C LEU A 72 -14.03 15.68 -4.91
N VAL A 73 -14.37 14.58 -5.57
CA VAL A 73 -15.25 14.57 -6.76
C VAL A 73 -16.54 15.37 -6.57
N PRO A 74 -17.34 15.17 -5.51
CA PRO A 74 -18.56 15.95 -5.29
C PRO A 74 -18.28 17.41 -4.89
N LEU A 75 -17.08 17.73 -4.38
CA LEU A 75 -16.68 19.09 -4.00
C LEU A 75 -16.22 19.94 -5.19
N LEU A 76 -16.25 19.39 -6.40
CA LEU A 76 -15.88 20.08 -7.64
C LEU A 76 -17.06 20.28 -8.61
N GLU A 77 -18.28 19.93 -8.17
CA GLU A 77 -19.50 20.24 -8.92
C GLU A 77 -19.79 21.77 -8.91
N PRO A 78 -20.49 22.31 -9.92
CA PRO A 78 -20.65 23.77 -10.13
C PRO A 78 -21.37 24.57 -9.03
N ASN A 79 -21.75 23.94 -7.91
CA ASN A 79 -22.34 24.58 -6.73
C ASN A 79 -21.62 24.18 -5.42
N ALA A 80 -20.39 23.68 -5.51
CA ALA A 80 -19.69 23.17 -4.34
C ALA A 80 -19.31 24.27 -3.34
N ASP A 81 -19.41 23.93 -2.06
CA ASP A 81 -19.04 24.82 -0.97
C ASP A 81 -17.51 25.07 -0.97
N LYS A 82 -17.12 26.33 -1.26
CA LYS A 82 -15.72 26.77 -1.25
C LYS A 82 -15.02 26.51 0.09
N GLN A 83 -15.75 26.57 1.21
CA GLN A 83 -15.21 26.26 2.52
C GLN A 83 -14.96 24.76 2.68
N ALA A 84 -15.87 23.92 2.21
CA ALA A 84 -15.69 22.47 2.19
C ALA A 84 -14.48 22.07 1.33
N LEU A 85 -14.29 22.72 0.18
CA LEU A 85 -13.13 22.50 -0.68
C LEU A 85 -11.81 22.92 -0.02
N SER A 86 -11.77 24.09 0.62
CA SER A 86 -10.60 24.58 1.37
C SER A 86 -10.25 23.63 2.53
N ASN A 87 -11.24 23.19 3.31
CA ASN A 87 -11.07 22.20 4.37
C ASN A 87 -10.55 20.85 3.82
N TRP A 88 -11.04 20.42 2.66
CA TRP A 88 -10.56 19.21 2.01
C TRP A 88 -9.10 19.33 1.59
N LEU A 89 -8.69 20.46 1.01
CA LEU A 89 -7.30 20.69 0.59
C LEU A 89 -6.34 20.68 1.78
N PHE A 90 -6.73 21.32 2.89
CA PHE A 90 -5.96 21.29 4.14
C PHE A 90 -5.82 19.85 4.68
N LYS A 91 -6.91 19.07 4.63
CA LYS A 91 -6.87 17.64 4.96
C LYS A 91 -5.96 16.86 4.01
N GLY A 92 -5.98 17.15 2.72
CA GLY A 92 -5.11 16.52 1.73
C GLY A 92 -3.62 16.82 1.98
N GLN A 93 -3.28 18.06 2.33
CA GLN A 93 -1.92 18.46 2.67
C GLN A 93 -1.36 17.76 3.91
N SER A 94 -2.20 17.36 4.86
CA SER A 94 -1.77 16.60 6.04
C SER A 94 -1.78 15.09 5.81
N GLN A 95 -2.78 14.54 5.13
CA GLN A 95 -2.95 13.09 4.96
C GLN A 95 -2.06 12.48 3.86
N LEU A 96 -1.82 13.18 2.75
CA LEU A 96 -1.00 12.64 1.65
C LEU A 96 0.47 12.43 2.06
N PRO A 97 1.13 13.35 2.79
CA PRO A 97 2.47 13.10 3.32
C PRO A 97 2.52 11.95 4.32
N GLN A 98 1.50 11.77 5.15
CA GLN A 98 1.43 10.63 6.09
C GLN A 98 1.34 9.30 5.34
N ALA A 99 0.49 9.22 4.31
CA ALA A 99 0.41 8.04 3.44
C ALA A 99 1.75 7.76 2.73
N MET A 100 2.44 8.79 2.26
CA MET A 100 3.78 8.65 1.66
C MET A 100 4.82 8.14 2.66
N ALA A 101 4.82 8.65 3.89
CA ALA A 101 5.72 8.19 4.95
C ALA A 101 5.47 6.71 5.29
N ALA A 102 4.20 6.32 5.40
CA ALA A 102 3.82 4.91 5.61
C ALA A 102 4.31 4.01 4.46
N LEU A 103 4.17 4.43 3.20
CA LEU A 103 4.69 3.68 2.05
C LEU A 103 6.22 3.64 1.97
N ASN A 104 6.93 4.66 2.47
CA ASN A 104 8.38 4.62 2.63
C ASN A 104 8.77 3.55 3.66
N ASN A 105 8.05 3.45 4.78
CA ASN A 105 8.27 2.41 5.79
C ASN A 105 8.01 1.01 5.21
N VAL A 106 6.95 0.84 4.41
CA VAL A 106 6.69 -0.43 3.69
C VAL A 106 7.83 -0.76 2.73
N SER A 107 8.35 0.23 1.98
CA SER A 107 9.47 0.01 1.06
C SER A 107 10.72 -0.48 1.81
N ALA A 108 11.03 0.14 2.95
CA ALA A 108 12.15 -0.25 3.79
C ALA A 108 11.96 -1.65 4.40
N ALA A 109 10.76 -1.97 4.85
CA ALA A 109 10.42 -3.28 5.39
C ALA A 109 10.51 -4.39 4.34
N LEU A 110 10.07 -4.14 3.10
CA LEU A 110 10.23 -5.08 1.99
C LEU A 110 11.70 -5.29 1.60
N ALA A 111 12.51 -4.24 1.63
CA ALA A 111 13.95 -4.36 1.42
C ALA A 111 14.60 -5.22 2.52
N ALA A 112 14.26 -4.97 3.80
CA ALA A 112 14.73 -5.77 4.91
C ALA A 112 14.29 -7.24 4.80
N ALA A 113 13.03 -7.50 4.40
CA ALA A 113 12.54 -8.85 4.18
C ALA A 113 13.31 -9.57 3.05
N ARG A 114 13.56 -8.86 1.93
CA ARG A 114 14.38 -9.39 0.83
C ARG A 114 15.78 -9.76 1.30
N ASP A 115 16.39 -8.90 2.11
CA ASP A 115 17.76 -9.09 2.58
C ASP A 115 17.86 -10.20 3.66
N GLN A 116 16.78 -10.47 4.39
CA GLN A 116 16.66 -11.60 5.33
C GLN A 116 16.44 -12.96 4.65
N LEU A 117 15.96 -12.96 3.40
CA LEU A 117 15.57 -14.18 2.69
C LEU A 117 16.73 -15.20 2.55
N PRO A 118 17.94 -14.80 2.11
CA PRO A 118 19.05 -15.75 1.94
C PRO A 118 19.48 -16.38 3.26
N GLU A 119 19.45 -15.62 4.37
CA GLU A 119 19.75 -16.14 5.70
C GLU A 119 18.71 -17.17 6.16
N LEU A 120 17.43 -16.93 5.86
CA LEU A 120 16.36 -17.86 6.17
C LEU A 120 16.46 -19.14 5.34
N GLU A 121 16.75 -19.02 4.03
CA GLU A 121 17.00 -20.16 3.15
C GLU A 121 18.17 -21.01 3.65
N GLN A 122 19.30 -20.38 3.98
CA GLN A 122 20.47 -21.06 4.52
C GLN A 122 20.16 -21.75 5.87
N ALA A 123 19.39 -21.09 6.75
CA ALA A 123 18.99 -21.67 8.02
C ALA A 123 18.07 -22.90 7.83
N LEU A 124 17.15 -22.86 6.85
CA LEU A 124 16.30 -24.00 6.51
C LEU A 124 17.10 -25.17 5.91
N GLU A 125 18.13 -24.89 5.11
CA GLU A 125 18.99 -25.93 4.52
C GLU A 125 19.92 -26.60 5.54
N THR A 126 20.40 -25.84 6.53
CA THR A 126 21.39 -26.29 7.52
C THR A 126 20.77 -26.84 8.81
N LEU A 127 19.68 -26.23 9.29
CA LEU A 127 19.06 -26.54 10.59
C LEU A 127 17.62 -27.06 10.44
N GLY A 128 17.04 -26.99 9.24
CA GLY A 128 15.67 -27.41 8.96
C GLY A 128 15.53 -28.85 8.47
N ARG A 129 16.64 -29.57 8.20
CA ARG A 129 16.56 -30.98 7.81
C ARG A 129 16.03 -31.81 9.00
N PRO A 130 15.03 -32.69 8.79
CA PRO A 130 14.52 -33.56 9.85
C PRO A 130 15.66 -34.36 10.47
N LEU A 131 15.83 -34.27 11.79
CA LEU A 131 16.88 -34.97 12.53
C LEU A 131 16.55 -36.46 12.79
N SER A 132 15.36 -36.95 12.41
CA SER A 132 14.91 -38.30 12.77
C SER A 132 14.00 -38.98 11.74
N ASN A 133 13.89 -40.32 11.86
CA ASN A 133 13.26 -41.27 10.92
C ASN A 133 11.72 -41.17 10.74
N HIS A 134 11.06 -40.06 11.10
CA HIS A 134 9.65 -39.81 10.77
C HIS A 134 9.52 -39.10 9.42
N LEU A 135 9.92 -39.84 8.37
CA LEU A 135 10.51 -39.31 7.14
C LEU A 135 9.58 -38.59 6.17
N GLU A 136 8.27 -38.86 6.10
CA GLU A 136 7.47 -38.33 4.99
C GLU A 136 6.78 -37.01 5.33
N ALA A 137 6.11 -36.92 6.48
CA ALA A 137 5.38 -35.72 6.86
C ALA A 137 6.31 -34.54 7.20
N GLU A 138 7.41 -34.79 7.92
CA GLU A 138 8.38 -33.75 8.28
C GLU A 138 9.19 -33.28 7.06
N THR A 139 9.51 -34.20 6.13
CA THR A 139 10.15 -33.84 4.86
C THR A 139 9.21 -33.03 3.98
N ALA A 140 7.92 -33.39 3.87
CA ALA A 140 6.95 -32.61 3.11
C ALA A 140 6.77 -31.19 3.67
N VAL A 141 6.78 -31.04 5.01
CA VAL A 141 6.73 -29.73 5.67
C VAL A 141 7.98 -28.90 5.38
N TRP A 142 9.16 -29.52 5.45
CA TRP A 142 10.43 -28.85 5.10
C TRP A 142 10.43 -28.42 3.62
N GLU A 143 10.11 -29.32 2.69
CA GLU A 143 10.05 -29.04 1.25
C GLU A 143 9.06 -27.92 0.92
N ALA A 144 7.86 -27.95 1.52
CA ALA A 144 6.86 -26.91 1.34
C ALA A 144 7.35 -25.55 1.86
N THR A 145 8.03 -25.52 3.02
CA THR A 145 8.55 -24.29 3.62
C THR A 145 9.71 -23.72 2.79
N THR A 146 10.63 -24.56 2.34
CA THR A 146 11.74 -24.15 1.46
C THR A 146 11.23 -23.64 0.11
N LEU A 147 10.22 -24.30 -0.48
CA LEU A 147 9.59 -23.84 -1.72
C LEU A 147 8.91 -22.47 -1.53
N CYS A 148 8.23 -22.27 -0.39
CA CYS A 148 7.64 -20.99 -0.01
C CYS A 148 8.70 -19.88 0.06
N CYS A 149 9.84 -20.12 0.72
CA CYS A 149 10.92 -19.15 0.80
C CYS A 149 11.48 -18.79 -0.59
N LYS A 150 11.67 -19.78 -1.47
CA LYS A 150 12.11 -19.53 -2.85
C LYS A 150 11.11 -18.69 -3.66
N GLY A 151 9.81 -18.93 -3.48
CA GLY A 151 8.74 -18.14 -4.12
C GLY A 151 8.57 -16.73 -3.54
N ALA A 152 9.02 -16.51 -2.31
CA ALA A 152 8.91 -15.22 -1.62
C ALA A 152 9.68 -14.09 -2.32
N ALA A 153 10.83 -14.40 -2.95
CA ALA A 153 11.67 -13.40 -3.60
C ALA A 153 10.92 -12.64 -4.70
N GLU A 154 10.25 -13.37 -5.60
CA GLU A 154 9.47 -12.76 -6.69
C GLU A 154 8.23 -12.04 -6.15
N SER A 155 7.60 -12.57 -5.10
CA SER A 155 6.47 -11.91 -4.43
C SER A 155 6.88 -10.58 -3.77
N ILE A 156 8.02 -10.53 -3.08
CA ILE A 156 8.58 -9.32 -2.48
C ILE A 156 8.96 -8.29 -3.55
N LYS A 157 9.51 -8.75 -4.67
CA LYS A 157 9.85 -7.90 -5.82
C LYS A 157 8.59 -7.29 -6.45
N ALA A 158 7.54 -8.08 -6.66
CA ALA A 158 6.25 -7.60 -7.14
C ALA A 158 5.64 -6.58 -6.16
N ALA A 159 5.68 -6.87 -4.85
CA ALA A 159 5.22 -5.95 -3.81
C ALA A 159 5.99 -4.63 -3.81
N THR A 160 7.31 -4.69 -3.97
CA THR A 160 8.18 -3.51 -4.05
C THR A 160 7.83 -2.65 -5.26
N ALA A 161 7.62 -3.27 -6.43
CA ALA A 161 7.24 -2.56 -7.64
C ALA A 161 5.88 -1.85 -7.49
N ALA A 162 4.89 -2.51 -6.88
CA ALA A 162 3.59 -1.92 -6.62
C ALA A 162 3.66 -0.76 -5.61
N VAL A 163 4.44 -0.90 -4.53
CA VAL A 163 4.65 0.20 -3.57
C VAL A 163 5.30 1.41 -4.24
N LEU A 164 6.27 1.18 -5.13
CA LEU A 164 6.93 2.25 -5.89
C LEU A 164 5.96 2.95 -6.85
N ALA A 165 5.13 2.18 -7.57
CA ALA A 165 4.09 2.73 -8.42
C ALA A 165 3.12 3.61 -7.60
N GLU A 166 2.69 3.15 -6.43
CA GLU A 166 1.70 3.89 -5.64
C GLU A 166 2.31 5.16 -5.03
N LYS A 167 3.58 5.12 -4.65
CA LYS A 167 4.31 6.31 -4.21
C LYS A 167 4.36 7.40 -5.29
N ASN A 168 4.53 7.03 -6.55
CA ASN A 168 4.58 8.00 -7.65
C ASN A 168 3.21 8.65 -7.90
N GLU A 169 2.13 7.87 -7.84
CA GLU A 169 0.76 8.40 -7.96
C GLU A 169 0.42 9.35 -6.80
N ILE A 170 0.66 8.92 -5.56
CA ILE A 170 0.36 9.72 -4.38
C ILE A 170 1.19 11.00 -4.35
N ARG A 171 2.45 10.96 -4.80
CA ARG A 171 3.28 12.17 -4.95
C ARG A 171 2.64 13.15 -5.94
N THR A 172 2.20 12.66 -7.10
CA THR A 172 1.55 13.49 -8.13
C THR A 172 0.29 14.17 -7.59
N ILE A 173 -0.55 13.42 -6.86
CA ILE A 173 -1.74 13.98 -6.20
C ILE A 173 -1.33 15.00 -5.13
N ALA A 174 -0.32 14.71 -4.30
CA ALA A 174 0.14 15.61 -3.26
C ALA A 174 0.65 16.95 -3.81
N ASP A 175 1.38 16.92 -4.93
CA ASP A 175 1.86 18.14 -5.56
C ASP A 175 0.71 18.93 -6.18
N ALA A 176 -0.26 18.25 -6.82
CA ALA A 176 -1.48 18.91 -7.30
C ALA A 176 -2.31 19.54 -6.16
N VAL A 177 -2.41 18.89 -5.00
CA VAL A 177 -3.07 19.45 -3.81
C VAL A 177 -2.35 20.69 -3.30
N LYS A 178 -1.01 20.69 -3.26
CA LYS A 178 -0.24 21.88 -2.86
C LYS A 178 -0.49 23.04 -3.81
N THR A 179 -0.46 22.81 -5.12
CA THR A 179 -0.73 23.84 -6.12
C THR A 179 -2.15 24.38 -5.98
N ALA A 180 -3.16 23.50 -5.89
CA ALA A 180 -4.56 23.89 -5.70
C ALA A 180 -4.78 24.72 -4.42
N HIS A 181 -4.18 24.28 -3.31
CA HIS A 181 -4.25 25.02 -2.05
C HIS A 181 -3.60 26.41 -2.14
N PHE A 182 -2.40 26.49 -2.72
CA PHE A 182 -1.70 27.76 -2.91
C PHE A 182 -2.52 28.73 -3.76
N CYS A 183 -3.07 28.28 -4.90
CA CYS A 183 -3.89 29.12 -5.77
C CYS A 183 -5.15 29.64 -5.06
N LEU A 184 -5.80 28.81 -4.22
CA LEU A 184 -7.00 29.20 -3.48
C LEU A 184 -6.69 30.17 -2.32
N GLU A 185 -5.60 29.97 -1.59
CA GLU A 185 -5.22 30.90 -0.51
C GLU A 185 -4.76 32.25 -1.07
N TRP A 186 -4.03 32.27 -2.19
CA TRP A 186 -3.60 33.53 -2.81
C TRP A 186 -4.79 34.35 -3.34
N LEU A 187 -5.80 33.71 -3.94
CA LEU A 187 -7.05 34.38 -4.36
C LEU A 187 -7.75 35.06 -3.17
N ARG A 188 -7.62 34.52 -1.95
CA ARG A 188 -8.21 35.11 -0.74
C ARG A 188 -7.45 36.35 -0.24
N THR A 189 -6.14 36.45 -0.47
CA THR A 189 -5.30 37.48 0.17
C THR A 189 -4.92 38.64 -0.75
N ASP A 190 -4.59 38.40 -2.02
CA ASP A 190 -3.82 39.38 -2.81
C ASP A 190 -4.28 39.57 -4.28
N GLY A 191 -5.26 38.82 -4.78
CA GLY A 191 -5.52 38.70 -6.23
C GLY A 191 -6.58 39.61 -6.86
N SER A 192 -6.31 40.11 -8.08
CA SER A 192 -7.33 40.68 -8.98
C SER A 192 -8.10 39.57 -9.72
N GLU A 193 -9.44 39.63 -9.73
CA GLU A 193 -10.36 38.53 -10.09
C GLU A 193 -10.20 37.91 -11.50
N THR A 194 -9.81 38.67 -12.53
CA THR A 194 -10.09 38.26 -13.92
C THR A 194 -9.12 37.25 -14.57
N ASP A 195 -7.82 37.26 -14.24
CA ASP A 195 -6.84 36.30 -14.80
C ASP A 195 -6.62 35.07 -13.89
N TYR A 196 -7.02 35.17 -12.61
CA TYR A 196 -6.70 34.18 -11.58
C TYR A 196 -7.75 33.11 -11.39
N ASP A 197 -9.03 33.39 -11.70
CA ASP A 197 -10.07 32.35 -11.74
C ASP A 197 -9.70 31.24 -12.74
N SER A 198 -9.09 31.59 -13.88
CA SER A 198 -8.60 30.61 -14.86
C SER A 198 -7.50 29.71 -14.28
N TRP A 199 -6.61 30.24 -13.44
CA TRP A 199 -5.52 29.48 -12.82
C TRP A 199 -6.02 28.55 -11.71
N VAL A 200 -6.96 29.02 -10.89
CA VAL A 200 -7.62 28.19 -9.87
C VAL A 200 -8.40 27.07 -10.55
N CYS A 201 -9.18 27.37 -11.59
CA CYS A 201 -9.90 26.35 -12.36
C CYS A 201 -8.96 25.32 -12.99
N ASP A 202 -7.84 25.73 -13.59
CA ASP A 202 -6.85 24.80 -14.15
C ASP A 202 -6.21 23.89 -13.08
N ALA A 203 -5.79 24.46 -11.94
CA ALA A 203 -5.23 23.69 -10.83
C ALA A 203 -6.24 22.68 -10.26
N MET A 204 -7.50 23.08 -10.10
CA MET A 204 -8.57 22.20 -9.62
C MET A 204 -8.90 21.10 -10.63
N ASN A 205 -8.95 21.42 -11.93
CA ASN A 205 -9.19 20.44 -13.00
C ASN A 205 -8.07 19.39 -13.08
N LYS A 206 -6.81 19.82 -12.93
CA LYS A 206 -5.66 18.91 -12.88
C LYS A 206 -5.74 17.99 -11.67
N LEU A 207 -6.03 18.54 -10.49
CA LEU A 207 -6.21 17.75 -9.27
C LEU A 207 -7.34 16.72 -9.43
N LEU A 208 -8.49 17.13 -9.98
CA LEU A 208 -9.60 16.22 -10.29
C LEU A 208 -9.16 15.10 -11.23
N ALA A 209 -8.49 15.43 -12.32
CA ALA A 209 -8.02 14.45 -13.29
C ALA A 209 -7.08 13.40 -12.65
N HIS A 210 -6.18 13.84 -11.77
CA HIS A 210 -5.31 12.91 -11.02
C HIS A 210 -6.11 12.03 -10.05
N CYS A 211 -7.03 12.60 -9.29
CA CYS A 211 -7.89 11.85 -8.38
C CYS A 211 -8.80 10.85 -9.12
N GLU A 212 -9.40 11.24 -10.25
CA GLU A 212 -10.21 10.35 -11.07
C GLU A 212 -9.39 9.24 -11.71
N SER A 213 -8.21 9.56 -12.26
CA SER A 213 -7.29 8.56 -12.79
C SER A 213 -6.94 7.53 -11.72
N TYR A 214 -6.59 8.02 -10.52
CA TYR A 214 -6.30 7.18 -9.37
C TYR A 214 -7.50 6.30 -9.00
N LEU A 215 -8.72 6.85 -8.92
CA LEU A 215 -9.92 6.07 -8.61
C LEU A 215 -10.28 5.05 -9.71
N ARG A 216 -10.12 5.41 -10.98
CA ARG A 216 -10.37 4.51 -12.12
C ARG A 216 -9.46 3.29 -12.04
N ARG A 217 -8.19 3.45 -11.63
CA ARG A 217 -7.29 2.30 -11.40
C ARG A 217 -7.85 1.28 -10.39
N PHE A 218 -8.75 1.67 -9.49
CA PHE A 218 -9.36 0.75 -8.52
C PHE A 218 -10.82 0.38 -8.85
N ASN A 219 -11.49 1.13 -9.73
CA ASN A 219 -12.86 0.84 -10.16
C ASN A 219 -12.95 0.06 -11.48
N SER A 220 -11.93 0.11 -12.34
CA SER A 220 -11.84 -0.71 -13.55
C SER A 220 -11.31 -2.11 -13.20
N ASN A 221 -12.22 -3.00 -12.77
CA ASN A 221 -12.23 -4.49 -12.85
C ASN A 221 -13.21 -5.10 -11.82
#